data_AF-A0A9D6U384-F1
#
_entry.id   AF-A0A9D6U384-F1
#
_cell.length_a   1.000
_cell.length_b   1.000
_cell.length_c   1.000
_cell.angle_alpha   90.00
_cell.angle_beta   90.00
_cell.angle_gamma   90.00
#
_symmetry.space_group_name_H-M   'P 1'
#
loop_
_entity.id
_entity.type
_entity.pdbx_description
1 polymer ?
#
loop_
_entity_poly.entity_id
_entity_poly.type
_entity_poly.pdbx_seq_one_letter_code
_entity_poly.pdbx_strand_id
1 'polypeptide(L)' 'MKDIRDSLHDLAQPLAAVTGMVDLLLLECDETSPIFEEVRMISEQLQKVLEIVTEIRRLAREPVSQPPRLEVLHD' A
#
# COMPACT_ATOMS: atom_id res chain seq x y z
N MET A 1 -7.46 -12.84 -16.10
CA MET A 1 -7.71 -11.68 -15.22
C MET A 1 -6.71 -11.79 -14.08
N LYS A 2 -5.85 -10.78 -13.87
CA LYS A 2 -4.96 -10.77 -12.69
C LYS A 2 -5.83 -10.62 -11.44
N ASP A 3 -5.54 -11.40 -10.41
CA ASP A 3 -6.15 -11.24 -9.10
C ASP A 3 -5.69 -9.88 -8.52
N ILE A 4 -6.54 -9.25 -7.71
CA ILE A 4 -6.17 -8.04 -6.96
C ILE A 4 -4.95 -8.32 -6.08
N ARG A 5 -4.79 -9.54 -5.56
CA ARG A 5 -3.63 -9.95 -4.77
C ARG A 5 -2.33 -9.90 -5.57
N ASP A 6 -2.35 -10.40 -6.81
CA ASP A 6 -1.19 -10.36 -7.72
C ASP A 6 -0.86 -8.90 -8.08
N SER A 7 -1.89 -8.10 -8.35
CA SER A 7 -1.72 -6.67 -8.67
C SER A 7 -1.13 -5.87 -7.50
N LEU A 8 -1.54 -6.15 -6.27
CA LEU A 8 -0.98 -5.53 -5.05
C LEU A 8 0.43 -6.03 -4.71
N HIS A 9 0.80 -7.24 -5.14
CA HIS A 9 2.16 -7.74 -5.01
C HIS A 9 3.09 -7.01 -5.99
N ASP A 10 2.68 -6.94 -7.26
CA ASP A 10 3.43 -6.26 -8.32
C ASP A 10 3.60 -4.76 -8.04
N LEU A 11 2.63 -4.12 -7.37
CA LEU A 11 2.72 -2.71 -6.97
C LEU A 11 3.68 -2.49 -5.80
N ALA A 12 3.86 -3.48 -4.92
CA ALA A 12 4.63 -3.30 -3.68
C ALA A 12 6.12 -3.05 -3.95
N GLN A 13 6.69 -3.75 -4.93
CA GLN A 13 8.11 -3.63 -5.28
C GLN A 13 8.50 -2.24 -5.80
N PRO A 14 7.85 -1.69 -6.84
CA PRO A 14 8.18 -0.34 -7.33
C PRO A 14 7.85 0.74 -6.28
N LEU A 15 6.78 0.57 -5.50
CA LEU A 15 6.43 1.52 -4.44
C LEU A 15 7.52 1.57 -3.37
N ALA A 16 8.01 0.42 -2.90
CA ALA A 16 9.11 0.35 -1.94
C ALA A 16 10.41 0.97 -2.49
N ALA A 17 10.72 0.72 -3.77
CA ALA A 17 11.90 1.30 -4.40
C ALA A 17 11.82 2.84 -4.46
N VAL A 18 10.68 3.39 -4.88
CA VAL A 18 10.49 4.84 -4.97
C VAL A 18 10.49 5.50 -3.59
N THR A 19 9.82 4.91 -2.60
CA THR A 19 9.86 5.40 -1.20
C THR A 19 11.30 5.42 -0.67
N GLY A 20 12.05 4.33 -0.82
CA GLY A 20 13.44 4.29 -0.35
C GLY A 20 14.35 5.31 -1.04
N MET A 21 14.17 5.57 -2.35
CA MET A 21 14.93 6.61 -3.05
C MET A 21 14.58 8.02 -2.55
N VAL A 22 13.30 8.30 -2.30
CA VAL A 22 12.86 9.61 -1.79
C VAL A 22 13.37 9.84 -0.36
N ASP A 23 13.37 8.81 0.48
CA ASP A 23 13.92 8.89 1.84
C ASP A 23 15.42 9.17 1.82
N LEU A 24 16.18 8.54 0.91
CA LEU A 24 17.60 8.85 0.71
C LEU A 24 17.80 10.30 0.25
N LEU A 25 16.99 10.78 -0.69
CA LEU A 25 17.05 12.17 -1.13
C LEU A 25 16.77 13.15 0.02
N LEU A 26 15.82 12.85 0.91
CA LEU A 26 15.57 13.67 2.09
C LEU A 26 16.77 13.72 3.05
N LEU A 27 17.46 12.60 3.23
CA LEU A 27 18.65 12.53 4.08
C LEU A 27 19.83 13.32 3.50
N GLU A 28 19.93 13.39 2.16
CA GLU A 28 21.02 14.07 1.45
C GLU A 28 20.72 15.56 1.17
N CYS A 29 19.45 15.96 1.15
CA CYS A 29 19.05 17.33 0.89
C CYS A 29 19.33 18.26 2.07
N ASP A 30 19.87 19.45 1.77
CA ASP A 30 19.92 20.57 2.71
C ASP A 30 18.49 21.07 2.98
N GLU A 31 18.09 21.13 4.24
CA GLU A 31 16.77 21.60 4.68
C GLU A 31 16.45 23.04 4.23
N THR A 32 17.48 23.86 3.97
CA THR A 32 17.31 25.23 3.48
C THR A 32 17.06 25.29 1.97
N SER A 33 17.25 24.17 1.26
CA SER A 33 17.02 24.06 -0.17
C SER A 33 15.53 24.09 -0.48
N PRO A 34 15.08 24.83 -1.51
CA PRO A 34 13.69 24.77 -1.97
C PRO A 34 13.27 23.37 -2.42
N ILE A 35 14.22 22.53 -2.83
CA ILE A 35 13.98 21.14 -3.24
C ILE A 35 13.60 20.27 -2.03
N PHE A 36 14.07 20.60 -0.82
CA PHE A 36 13.77 19.81 0.38
C PHE A 36 12.26 19.72 0.63
N GLU A 37 11.55 20.83 0.52
CA GLU A 37 10.11 20.86 0.74
C GLU A 37 9.36 20.04 -0.33
N GLU A 38 9.81 20.08 -1.59
CA GLU A 38 9.23 19.27 -2.66
C GLU A 38 9.42 17.77 -2.40
N VAL A 39 10.64 17.35 -2.02
CA VAL A 39 10.93 15.94 -1.70
C VAL A 39 10.17 15.51 -0.44
N ARG A 40 10.03 16.38 0.56
CA ARG A 40 9.26 16.13 1.79
C ARG A 40 7.79 15.89 1.47
N MET A 41 7.20 16.74 0.63
CA MET A 41 5.83 16.55 0.14
C MET A 41 5.69 15.21 -0.59
N ILE A 42 6.64 14.82 -1.43
CA ILE A 42 6.61 13.54 -2.15
C ILE A 42 6.65 12.36 -1.14
N SER A 43 7.53 12.40 -0.15
CA SER A 43 7.61 11.37 0.90
C SER A 43 6.28 11.22 1.65
N GLU A 44 5.66 12.33 2.07
CA GLU A 44 4.36 12.31 2.74
C GLU A 44 3.25 11.69 1.87
N GLN A 45 3.25 11.96 0.56
CA GLN A 45 2.26 11.36 -0.35
C GLN A 45 2.51 9.87 -0.57
N LEU A 46 3.77 9.45 -0.70
CA LEU A 46 4.11 8.03 -0.81
C LEU A 46 3.69 7.24 0.43
N GLN A 47 3.82 7.83 1.62
CA GLN A 47 3.34 7.23 2.87
C GLN A 47 1.83 6.99 2.85
N LYS A 48 1.04 7.98 2.37
CA LYS A 48 -0.42 7.81 2.21
C LYS A 48 -0.77 6.70 1.21
N VAL A 49 -0.03 6.60 0.11
CA VAL A 49 -0.23 5.52 -0.86
C VAL A 49 0.06 4.15 -0.23
N LEU A 50 1.13 4.03 0.56
CA LEU A 50 1.46 2.81 1.30
C LEU A 50 0.35 2.40 2.27
N GLU A 51 -0.24 3.35 2.99
CA GLU A 51 -1.38 3.11 3.88
C GLU A 51 -2.60 2.58 3.12
N ILE A 52 -2.95 3.22 1.99
CA ILE A 52 -4.06 2.77 1.14
C ILE A 52 -3.83 1.35 0.62
N VAL A 53 -2.63 1.07 0.09
CA VAL A 53 -2.28 -0.27 -0.44
C VAL A 53 -2.33 -1.32 0.68
N THR A 54 -1.91 -0.96 1.89
CA THR A 54 -1.96 -1.84 3.07
C THR A 54 -3.40 -2.17 3.45
N GLU A 55 -4.29 -1.18 3.48
CA GLU A 55 -5.71 -1.40 3.77
C GLU A 55 -6.41 -2.24 2.69
N ILE A 56 -6.12 -2.00 1.41
CA ILE A 56 -6.67 -2.84 0.33
C ILE A 56 -6.18 -4.28 0.48
N ARG A 57 -4.92 -4.49 0.82
CA ARG A 57 -4.37 -5.83 1.08
C ARG A 57 -5.04 -6.50 2.28
N ARG A 58 -5.38 -5.75 3.33
CA ARG A 58 -6.14 -6.25 4.49
C ARG A 58 -7.53 -6.70 4.06
N LEU A 59 -8.27 -5.87 3.32
CA LEU A 59 -9.60 -6.19 2.81
C LEU A 59 -9.59 -7.40 1.87
N ALA A 60 -8.57 -7.54 1.02
CA ALA A 60 -8.43 -8.67 0.11
C ALA A 60 -8.06 -9.99 0.81
N ARG A 61 -7.67 -9.96 2.08
CA ARG A 61 -7.36 -11.15 2.90
C ARG A 61 -8.53 -11.59 3.76
N GLU A 62 -9.49 -10.72 4.05
CA GLU A 62 -10.68 -11.10 4.79
C GLU A 62 -11.52 -12.06 3.93
N PRO A 63 -11.77 -13.31 4.39
CA PRO A 63 -12.73 -14.14 3.72
C PRO A 63 -14.08 -13.43 3.80
N VAL A 64 -14.72 -13.20 2.66
CA VAL A 64 -16.14 -12.80 2.64
C VAL A 64 -16.87 -13.86 3.43
N SER A 65 -17.27 -13.52 4.65
CA SER A 65 -17.99 -14.42 5.56
C SER A 65 -19.16 -15.00 4.79
N GLN A 66 -19.05 -16.27 4.38
CA GLN A 66 -20.19 -16.96 3.79
C GLN A 66 -21.28 -16.97 4.85
N PRO A 67 -22.52 -16.55 4.54
CA PRO A 67 -23.63 -16.76 5.47
C PRO A 67 -23.67 -18.25 5.82
N PRO A 68 -23.92 -18.61 7.08
CA PRO A 68 -23.91 -20.01 7.50
C PRO A 68 -24.84 -20.79 6.58
N ARG A 69 -24.30 -21.82 5.92
CA ARG A 69 -25.12 -22.79 5.21
C ARG A 69 -26.06 -23.37 6.26
N LEU A 70 -27.35 -23.07 6.15
CA LEU A 70 -28.38 -23.75 6.92
C LEU A 70 -28.23 -25.24 6.58
N GLU A 71 -27.66 -26.01 7.52
CA GLU A 71 -27.75 -27.45 7.48
C GLU A 71 -29.24 -27.77 7.54
N VAL A 72 -29.79 -28.18 6.40
CA VAL A 72 -31.13 -28.73 6.32
C VAL A 72 -31.07 -30.02 7.13
N LEU A 73 -31.56 -29.95 8.37
CA LEU A 73 -31.85 -31.10 9.20
C LEU A 73 -32.83 -31.99 8.43
N HIS A 74 -32.29 -33.02 7.78
CA HIS A 74 -33.05 -34.20 7.44
C HIS A 74 -33.11 -35.06 8.69
N ASP A 75 -34.29 -35.12 9.32
CA ASP A 75 -34.99 -36.35 9.73
C ASP A 75 -36.43 -36.02 10.15
#